data_AF-A0A5D0J836-F1
#
_entry.id   AF-A0A5D0J836-F1
#
_cell.length_a   1.000
_cell.length_b   1.000
_cell.length_c   1.000
_cell.angle_alpha   90.00
_cell.angle_beta   90.00
_cell.angle_gamma   90.00
#
_symmetry.space_group_name_H-M   'P 1'
#
loop_
_entity.id
_entity.type
_entity.pdbx_description
1 polymer ?
#
loop_
_entity_poly.entity_id
_entity_poly.type
_entity_poly.pdbx_seq_one_letter_code
_entity_poly.pdbx_strand_id
1 'polypeptide(L)' 'EGNDGLGLMLLGVTGDQVLPNEVYKSIKKDTIAQVRGTVQADILKEDQAQNTCIFSTEFALRLMGDVQEYFIENNVR' A
#
# COMPACT_ATOMS: atom_id res chain seq x y z
N GLU A 1 -29.10 26.32 -1.81
CA GLU A 1 -28.66 25.09 -2.50
C GLU A 1 -27.78 24.34 -1.53
N GLY A 2 -28.36 23.33 -0.88
CA GLY A 2 -27.78 22.67 0.30
C GLY A 2 -27.25 21.28 -0.03
N ASN A 3 -26.22 20.89 0.71
CA ASN A 3 -25.48 19.63 0.62
C ASN A 3 -26.42 18.42 0.44
N ASP A 4 -26.12 17.61 -0.57
CA ASP A 4 -26.88 16.51 -1.16
C ASP A 4 -26.93 15.24 -0.29
N GLY A 5 -26.81 15.39 1.03
CA GLY A 5 -26.94 14.31 2.01
C GLY A 5 -25.73 13.37 2.11
N LEU A 6 -24.71 13.54 1.26
CA LEU A 6 -23.51 12.69 1.23
C LEU A 6 -22.41 13.12 2.23
N GLY A 7 -22.57 14.26 2.90
CA GLY A 7 -21.48 14.95 3.62
C GLY A 7 -20.71 14.14 4.67
N LEU A 8 -21.36 13.20 5.38
CA LEU A 8 -20.72 12.31 6.35
C LEU A 8 -20.77 10.83 5.95
N MET A 9 -21.47 10.48 4.87
CA MET A 9 -21.73 9.07 4.49
C MET A 9 -20.46 8.33 4.08
N LEU A 10 -19.46 9.06 3.56
CA LEU A 10 -18.16 8.51 3.16
C LEU A 10 -17.09 8.61 4.27
N LEU A 11 -17.41 9.19 5.43
CA LEU A 11 -16.46 9.35 6.50
C LEU A 11 -16.21 8.01 7.20
N GLY A 12 -15.03 7.44 7.01
CA GLY A 12 -14.61 6.18 7.68
C GLY A 12 -15.00 4.89 6.95
N VAL A 13 -15.63 4.99 5.78
CA VAL A 13 -15.87 3.84 4.89
C VAL A 13 -14.77 3.75 3.84
N THR A 14 -14.33 2.53 3.55
CA THR A 14 -13.28 2.27 2.56
C THR A 14 -13.89 2.09 1.17
N GLY A 15 -13.12 2.38 0.11
CA GLY A 15 -13.64 2.38 -1.26
C GLY A 15 -14.25 1.04 -1.72
N ASP A 16 -13.79 -0.08 -1.18
CA ASP A 16 -14.34 -1.43 -1.40
C ASP A 16 -15.71 -1.65 -0.75
N GLN A 17 -16.06 -0.88 0.28
CA GLN A 17 -17.36 -0.96 0.94
C GLN A 17 -18.44 -0.15 0.19
N VAL A 18 -18.03 0.82 -0.62
CA VAL A 18 -18.94 1.75 -1.31
C VAL A 18 -19.05 1.43 -2.80
N LEU A 19 -18.01 0.86 -3.41
CA LEU A 19 -17.98 0.52 -4.82
C LEU A 19 -18.24 -0.98 -5.06
N PRO A 20 -18.90 -1.33 -6.17
CA PRO A 20 -18.94 -2.71 -6.63
C PRO A 20 -17.54 -3.31 -6.74
N ASN A 21 -17.39 -4.56 -6.33
CA ASN A 21 -16.10 -5.22 -6.19
C ASN A 21 -15.26 -5.18 -7.48
N GLU A 22 -15.88 -5.42 -8.64
CA GLU A 22 -15.24 -5.36 -9.95
C GLU A 22 -14.71 -3.97 -10.30
N VAL A 23 -15.49 -2.93 -9.99
CA VAL A 23 -15.11 -1.53 -10.24
C VAL A 23 -13.90 -1.17 -9.37
N TYR A 24 -13.97 -1.48 -8.06
CA TYR A 24 -12.87 -1.19 -7.14
C TYR A 24 -11.58 -1.94 -7.52
N LYS A 25 -11.68 -3.22 -7.89
CA LYS A 25 -10.52 -4.02 -8.32
C LYS A 25 -9.87 -3.46 -9.58
N SER A 26 -10.65 -3.04 -10.57
CA SER A 26 -10.11 -2.40 -11.78
C SER A 26 -9.31 -1.15 -11.42
N ILE A 27 -9.92 -0.24 -10.65
CA ILE A 27 -9.26 1.01 -10.23
C ILE A 27 -7.99 0.72 -9.43
N LYS A 28 -8.04 -0.22 -8.48
CA LYS A 28 -6.89 -0.60 -7.66
C LYS A 28 -5.74 -1.11 -8.53
N LYS A 29 -6.01 -2.00 -9.48
CA LYS A 29 -5.00 -2.56 -10.38
C LYS A 29 -4.33 -1.47 -11.21
N ASP A 30 -5.12 -0.61 -11.83
CA ASP A 30 -4.61 0.47 -12.68
C ASP A 30 -3.80 1.48 -11.88
N THR A 31 -4.29 1.82 -10.68
CA THR A 31 -3.60 2.75 -9.77
C THR A 31 -2.24 2.20 -9.36
N ILE A 32 -2.18 0.95 -8.90
CA ILE A 32 -0.93 0.32 -8.43
C ILE A 32 0.12 0.24 -9.55
N ALA A 33 -0.28 -0.02 -10.79
CA ALA A 33 0.63 -0.04 -11.94
C ALA A 33 1.11 1.36 -12.39
N GLN A 34 0.38 2.41 -12.04
CA GLN A 34 0.72 3.79 -12.41
C GLN A 34 1.52 4.55 -11.34
N VAL A 35 1.46 4.11 -10.08
CA VAL A 35 2.21 4.73 -8.97
C VAL A 35 3.70 4.66 -9.28
N ARG A 36 4.36 5.81 -9.22
CA ARG A 36 5.81 5.95 -9.33
C ARG A 36 6.36 6.52 -8.04
N GLY A 37 7.38 5.89 -7.50
CA GLY A 37 8.04 6.34 -6.29
C GLY A 37 9.11 5.37 -5.84
N THR A 38 9.91 5.79 -4.88
CA THR A 38 10.91 4.95 -4.22
C THR A 38 10.51 4.76 -2.77
N VAL A 39 10.49 3.51 -2.32
CA VAL A 39 10.37 3.17 -0.90
C VAL A 39 11.78 2.92 -0.39
N GLN A 40 12.18 3.62 0.68
CA GLN A 40 13.41 3.30 1.39
C GLN A 40 13.14 2.08 2.27
N ALA A 41 13.92 1.02 2.12
CA ALA A 41 13.81 -0.19 2.91
C ALA A 41 15.20 -0.67 3.34
N ASP A 42 16.00 0.23 3.89
CA ASP A 42 17.39 -0.05 4.26
C ASP A 42 17.49 -0.76 5.63
N ILE A 43 16.90 -1.96 5.74
CA ILE A 43 16.84 -2.78 6.98
C ILE A 43 18.24 -2.97 7.59
N LEU A 44 19.25 -3.21 6.75
CA LEU A 44 20.62 -3.41 7.20
C LEU A 44 21.23 -2.13 7.79
N LYS A 45 20.84 -0.94 7.32
CA LYS A 45 21.28 0.32 7.94
C LYS A 45 20.54 0.60 9.24
N GLU A 46 19.24 0.26 9.28
CA GLU A 46 18.42 0.41 10.47
C GLU A 46 18.92 -0.46 11.63
N ASP A 47 19.31 -1.70 11.35
CA ASP A 47 19.86 -2.65 12.31
C ASP A 47 21.30 -2.30 12.74
N GLN A 48 22.18 -1.96 11.78
CA GLN A 48 23.61 -1.76 12.08
C GLN A 48 23.93 -0.40 12.71
N ALA A 49 23.10 0.63 12.50
CA ALA A 49 23.46 2.00 12.86
C ALA A 49 22.37 2.82 13.56
N GLN A 50 21.09 2.47 13.41
CA GLN A 50 19.99 3.31 13.92
C GLN A 50 19.22 2.69 15.09
N ASN A 51 19.31 1.37 15.31
CA ASN A 51 18.55 0.65 16.33
C ASN A 51 17.04 0.94 16.30
N THR A 52 16.50 1.24 15.11
CA THR A 52 15.09 1.53 14.87
C THR A 52 14.34 0.31 14.33
N CYS A 53 15.04 -0.80 14.09
CA CYS A 53 14.44 -2.02 13.56
C CYS A 53 13.43 -2.59 14.56
N ILE A 54 12.16 -2.70 14.16
CA ILE A 54 11.07 -3.18 15.01
C ILE A 54 10.94 -4.71 14.95
N PHE A 55 11.38 -5.32 13.84
CA PHE A 55 11.32 -6.75 13.60
C PHE A 55 12.72 -7.37 13.57
N SER A 56 12.82 -8.70 13.65
CA SER A 56 14.11 -9.36 13.44
C SER A 56 14.59 -9.15 12.01
N THR A 57 15.92 -9.04 11.82
CA THR A 57 16.55 -8.86 10.51
C THR A 57 16.14 -9.95 9.53
N GLU A 58 16.00 -11.20 9.97
CA GLU A 58 15.54 -12.32 9.13
C GLU A 58 14.09 -12.11 8.65
N PHE A 59 13.18 -11.70 9.54
CA PHE A 59 11.78 -11.47 9.17
C PHE A 59 11.65 -10.27 8.23
N ALA A 60 12.35 -9.18 8.53
CA ALA A 60 12.32 -7.97 7.72
C ALA A 60 12.88 -8.23 6.30
N LEU A 61 13.95 -9.03 6.17
CA LEU A 61 14.50 -9.40 4.87
C LEU A 61 13.54 -10.29 4.07
N ARG A 62 12.82 -11.22 4.71
CA ARG A 62 11.75 -11.99 4.03
C ARG A 62 10.61 -11.10 3.57
N LEU A 63 10.15 -10.19 4.41
CA LEU A 63 9.12 -9.21 4.07
C LEU A 63 9.50 -8.37 2.84
N MET A 64 10.76 -7.95 2.74
CA MET A 64 11.25 -7.23 1.55
C MET A 64 11.13 -8.09 0.28
N GLY A 65 11.40 -9.40 0.38
CA GLY A 65 11.19 -10.35 -0.71
C GLY A 65 9.73 -10.43 -1.13
N ASP A 66 8.80 -10.61 -0.18
CA ASP A 66 7.36 -10.68 -0.44
C ASP A 66 6.84 -9.38 -1.10
N VAL A 67 7.32 -8.22 -0.65
CA VAL A 67 6.96 -6.92 -1.25
C VAL A 67 7.47 -6.83 -2.69
N GLN A 68 8.68 -7.32 -2.97
CA GLN A 68 9.24 -7.30 -4.31
C GLN A 68 8.50 -8.25 -5.26
N GLU A 69 8.13 -9.44 -4.78
CA GLU A 69 7.26 -10.37 -5.53
C GLU A 69 5.92 -9.71 -5.87
N TYR A 70 5.27 -9.08 -4.89
CA TYR A 70 4.02 -8.34 -5.10
C TYR A 70 4.16 -7.23 -6.15
N PHE A 71 5.27 -6.48 -6.13
CA PHE A 71 5.53 -5.44 -7.13
C PHE A 71 5.68 -6.00 -8.54
N ILE A 72 6.34 -7.15 -8.70
CA ILE A 72 6.49 -7.83 -9.98
C ILE A 72 5.13 -8.30 -10.50
N GLU A 73 4.35 -9.00 -9.68
CA GLU A 73 3.03 -9.51 -10.07
C GLU A 73 2.07 -8.39 -10.48
N ASN A 74 2.14 -7.24 -9.81
CA ASN A 74 1.25 -6.10 -10.04
C ASN A 74 1.83 -5.04 -11.00
N ASN A 75 2.98 -5.30 -11.62
CA ASN A 75 3.66 -4.39 -12.56
C ASN A 75 3.93 -2.99 -11.99
N VAL A 76 4.27 -2.90 -10.70
CA VAL A 76 4.66 -1.65 -10.03
C VAL A 76 6.07 -1.26 -10.49
N ARG A 77 6.29 0.01 -10.86
CA ARG A 77 7.54 0.50 -11.46
C ARG A 77 8.05 1.81 -10.84
#